data_AF-A0A7T5JGY8-F1
#
_entry.id   AF-A0A7T5JGY8-F1
#
_cell.length_a   1.000
_cell.length_b   1.000
_cell.length_c   1.000
_cell.angle_alpha   90.00
_cell.angle_beta   90.00
_cell.angle_gamma   90.00
#
_symmetry.space_group_name_H-M   'P 1'
#
loop_
_entity.id
_entity.type
_entity.pdbx_description
1 polymer ?
#
loop_
_entity_poly.entity_id
_entity_poly.type
_entity_poly.pdbx_seq_one_letter_code
_entity_poly.pdbx_strand_id
1 'polypeptide(L)'
;MSNPSGKPPELFSGFKPFEHGNSLMQYVHAMSPETITQLSNPASSEVQQMMEHNIIGLLGGLPSQHFDVEITTNRESLGRLLASAMMSGYFLRGAEQRMEMERSFVLADAAPDHE
;
A
#
# COMPACT_ATOMS: atom_id res chain seq x y z
N MET A 1 29.28 -10.13 26.75
CA MET A 1 29.81 -9.09 25.83
C MET A 1 28.63 -8.61 24.99
N SER A 2 28.04 -7.49 25.37
CA SER A 2 26.81 -6.96 24.76
C SER A 2 27.18 -5.97 23.66
N ASN A 3 26.68 -6.16 22.44
CA ASN A 3 26.76 -5.16 21.38
C ASN A 3 25.33 -4.80 20.93
N PRO A 4 24.78 -3.62 21.27
CA PRO A 4 23.48 -3.18 20.81
C PRO A 4 23.65 -2.32 19.55
N SER A 5 23.76 -2.94 18.38
CA SER A 5 23.65 -2.20 17.11
C SER A 5 22.24 -2.31 16.58
N GLY A 6 21.37 -1.41 17.06
CA GLY A 6 20.07 -1.11 16.45
C GLY A 6 20.21 -0.32 15.16
N LYS A 7 21.00 -0.82 14.20
CA LYS A 7 21.07 -0.21 12.88
C LYS A 7 19.82 -0.63 12.10
N PRO A 8 18.91 0.30 11.75
CA PRO A 8 17.82 -0.03 10.84
C PRO A 8 18.42 -0.48 9.50
N PRO A 9 17.79 -1.44 8.81
CA PRO A 9 18.34 -2.00 7.57
C PRO A 9 18.61 -0.92 6.52
N GLU A 10 19.68 -1.11 5.73
CA GLU A 10 20.19 -0.21 4.66
C GLU A 10 19.15 0.16 3.57
N LEU A 11 17.93 -0.36 3.63
CA LEU A 11 16.79 0.16 2.85
C LEU A 11 16.42 1.59 3.24
N PHE A 12 16.66 1.98 4.50
CA PHE A 12 16.26 3.28 5.04
C PHE A 12 17.35 4.36 4.93
N SER A 13 18.60 3.99 4.63
CA SER A 13 19.72 4.94 4.47
C SER A 13 19.62 5.78 3.19
N GLY A 14 18.83 5.35 2.21
CA GLY A 14 18.54 6.08 0.97
C GLY A 14 17.42 7.13 1.07
N PHE A 15 16.62 7.12 2.14
CA PHE A 15 15.61 8.15 2.37
C PHE A 15 16.29 9.41 2.91
N LYS A 16 16.85 10.22 2.00
CA LYS A 16 17.27 11.59 2.33
C LYS A 16 16.08 12.29 3.01
N PRO A 17 16.27 12.97 4.16
CA PRO A 17 15.25 13.85 4.70
C PRO A 17 14.79 14.77 3.58
N PHE A 18 13.47 14.88 3.41
CA PHE A 18 12.82 15.68 2.37
C PHE A 18 13.28 17.15 2.42
N GLU A 19 14.44 17.47 1.85
CA GLU A 19 14.97 18.84 1.67
C GLU A 19 14.17 19.59 0.60
N HIS A 20 13.47 18.84 -0.25
CA HIS A 20 12.51 19.35 -1.21
C HIS A 20 11.14 18.95 -0.67
N GLY A 21 10.23 19.92 -0.53
CA GLY A 21 8.88 19.70 0.02
C GLY A 21 8.24 18.42 -0.52
N ASN A 22 7.50 17.71 0.33
CA ASN A 22 6.99 16.35 0.11
C ASN A 22 6.47 16.14 -1.33
N SER A 23 7.33 15.60 -2.20
CA SER A 23 7.07 15.52 -3.65
C SER A 23 5.94 14.55 -3.96
N LEU A 24 5.73 13.55 -3.09
CA LEU A 24 4.56 12.67 -3.15
C LEU A 24 3.27 13.47 -2.88
N MET A 25 3.26 14.34 -1.87
CA MET A 25 2.10 15.20 -1.60
C MET A 25 1.84 16.17 -2.74
N GLN A 26 2.87 16.76 -3.34
CA GLN A 26 2.72 17.59 -4.54
C GLN A 26 2.15 16.79 -5.71
N TYR A 27 2.64 15.58 -5.94
CA TYR A 27 2.12 14.68 -6.97
C TYR A 27 0.66 14.33 -6.73
N VAL A 28 0.29 13.89 -5.53
CA VAL A 28 -1.09 13.56 -5.15
C VAL A 28 -2.01 14.78 -5.33
N HIS A 29 -1.59 15.97 -4.92
CA HIS A 29 -2.36 17.21 -5.12
C HIS A 29 -2.50 17.63 -6.58
N ALA A 30 -1.55 17.25 -7.45
CA ALA A 30 -1.62 17.52 -8.88
C ALA A 30 -2.48 16.51 -9.65
N MET A 31 -2.91 15.40 -9.02
CA MET A 31 -3.78 14.41 -9.66
C MET A 31 -5.21 14.94 -9.83
N SER A 32 -5.89 14.50 -10.90
CA SER A 32 -7.31 14.81 -11.04
C SER A 32 -8.12 14.09 -9.96
N PRO A 33 -9.23 14.69 -9.48
CA PRO A 33 -10.13 14.04 -8.52
C PRO A 33 -10.59 12.66 -8.98
N GLU A 34 -10.85 12.49 -10.28
CA GLU A 34 -11.27 11.23 -10.89
C GLU A 34 -10.21 10.14 -10.72
N THR A 35 -8.93 10.48 -10.89
CA THR A 35 -7.84 9.52 -10.75
C THR A 35 -7.66 9.13 -9.28
N ILE A 36 -7.81 10.07 -8.36
CA ILE A 36 -7.81 9.79 -6.92
C ILE A 36 -8.95 8.84 -6.57
N THR A 37 -10.17 9.11 -7.07
CA THR A 37 -11.34 8.24 -6.83
C THR A 37 -11.11 6.83 -7.38
N GLN A 38 -10.57 6.69 -8.59
CA GLN A 38 -10.27 5.37 -9.17
C GLN A 38 -9.19 4.63 -8.37
N LEU A 39 -8.12 5.31 -7.95
CA LEU A 39 -7.04 4.70 -7.17
C LEU A 39 -7.46 4.36 -5.74
N SER A 40 -8.45 5.07 -5.18
CA SER A 40 -8.99 4.81 -3.84
C SER A 40 -9.99 3.67 -3.82
N ASN A 41 -10.40 3.16 -4.99
CA ASN A 41 -11.41 2.11 -5.10
C ASN A 41 -10.73 0.78 -5.50
N PRO A 42 -10.57 -0.18 -4.57
CA PRO A 42 -9.99 -1.48 -4.90
C PRO A 42 -10.88 -2.20 -5.93
N ALA A 43 -10.29 -2.85 -6.95
CA ALA A 43 -11.09 -3.46 -8.01
C ALA A 43 -11.76 -4.78 -7.58
N SER A 44 -11.30 -5.38 -6.47
CA SER A 44 -11.89 -6.60 -5.90
C SER A 44 -12.04 -6.54 -4.38
N SER A 45 -13.00 -7.31 -3.86
CA SER A 45 -13.21 -7.50 -2.42
C SER A 45 -12.02 -8.17 -1.73
N GLU A 46 -11.29 -9.01 -2.46
CA GLU A 46 -10.10 -9.70 -1.95
C GLU A 46 -8.96 -8.70 -1.69
N VAL A 47 -8.72 -7.77 -2.63
CA VAL A 47 -7.73 -6.70 -2.47
C VAL A 47 -8.12 -5.79 -1.29
N GLN A 48 -9.40 -5.48 -1.15
CA GLN A 48 -9.91 -4.70 -0.02
C GLN A 48 -9.62 -5.37 1.33
N GLN A 49 -9.90 -6.67 1.46
CA GLN A 49 -9.62 -7.44 2.68
C GLN A 49 -8.12 -7.52 2.99
N MET A 50 -7.28 -7.68 1.97
CA MET A 50 -5.82 -7.70 2.14
C MET A 50 -5.28 -6.32 2.59
N MET A 51 -5.82 -5.22 2.07
CA MET A 51 -5.49 -3.87 2.52
C MET A 51 -5.89 -3.66 3.98
N GLU A 52 -7.10 -4.06 4.36
CA GLU A 52 -7.58 -3.97 5.76
C GLU A 52 -6.66 -4.76 6.70
N HIS A 53 -6.32 -5.99 6.33
CA HIS A 53 -5.40 -6.82 7.11
C HIS A 53 -4.02 -6.17 7.23
N ASN A 54 -3.50 -5.56 6.16
CA ASN A 54 -2.21 -4.87 6.19
C ASN A 54 -2.25 -3.67 7.15
N ILE A 55 -3.31 -2.86 7.10
CA ILE A 55 -3.52 -1.71 8.00
C ILE A 55 -3.58 -2.17 9.45
N ILE A 56 -4.32 -3.24 9.74
CA ILE A 56 -4.39 -3.84 11.09
C ILE A 56 -3.01 -4.32 11.55
N GLY A 57 -2.25 -4.98 10.68
CA GLY A 57 -0.88 -5.42 10.98
C GLY A 57 0.08 -4.25 11.24
N LEU A 58 -0.13 -3.13 10.55
CA LEU A 58 0.68 -1.92 10.66
C LEU A 58 0.35 -1.08 11.90
N LEU A 59 -0.91 -1.02 12.30
CA LEU A 59 -1.40 -0.18 13.42
C LEU A 59 -1.58 -0.94 14.74
N GLY A 60 -1.58 -2.27 14.69
CA GLY A 60 -1.95 -3.13 15.81
C GLY A 60 -3.47 -3.33 15.85
N GLY A 61 -3.90 -4.56 16.15
CA GLY A 61 -5.33 -4.91 16.17
C GLY A 61 -6.07 -4.27 17.33
N LEU A 62 -6.90 -3.28 17.04
CA LEU A 62 -7.90 -2.73 17.96
C LEU A 62 -9.28 -2.83 17.30
N PRO A 63 -10.32 -3.31 18.02
CA PRO A 63 -11.66 -3.41 17.45
C PRO A 63 -12.28 -2.02 17.28
N SER A 64 -12.29 -1.50 16.05
CA SER A 64 -12.74 -0.15 15.68
C SER A 64 -14.23 0.13 15.95
N GLN A 65 -15.05 -0.90 16.15
CA GLN A 65 -16.49 -0.77 16.48
C GLN A 65 -16.74 -0.30 17.92
N HIS A 66 -15.72 -0.31 18.78
CA HIS A 66 -15.86 0.02 20.20
C HIS A 66 -14.93 1.14 20.69
N PHE A 67 -14.08 1.67 19.81
CA PHE A 67 -13.05 2.62 20.20
C PHE A 67 -12.84 3.69 19.14
N ASP A 68 -12.74 4.94 19.60
CA ASP A 68 -12.13 6.00 18.81
C ASP A 68 -10.61 5.78 18.87
N VAL A 69 -9.97 5.54 17.72
CA VAL A 69 -8.56 5.13 17.64
C VAL A 69 -7.69 6.34 17.34
N GLU A 70 -6.99 6.84 18.36
CA GLU A 70 -5.96 7.88 18.21
C GLU A 70 -4.56 7.24 18.27
N ILE A 71 -3.75 7.42 17.23
CA ILE A 71 -2.40 6.85 17.14
C ILE A 71 -1.37 7.98 17.26
N THR A 72 -0.69 8.02 18.41
CA THR A 72 0.44 8.95 18.62
C THR A 72 1.75 8.29 18.17
N THR A 73 2.46 8.91 17.24
CA THR A 73 3.74 8.40 16.73
C THR A 73 4.71 9.54 16.41
N ASN A 74 6.00 9.23 16.33
CA ASN A 74 7.02 10.19 15.93
C ASN A 74 7.22 10.22 14.41
N ARG A 75 7.88 11.26 13.90
CA ARG A 75 8.12 11.46 12.45
C ARG A 75 8.80 10.28 11.78
N GLU A 76 9.76 9.67 12.46
CA GLU A 76 10.56 8.56 11.93
C GLU A 76 9.73 7.29 11.78
N SER A 77 8.96 6.94 12.82
CA SER A 77 8.04 5.80 12.81
C SER A 77 6.88 6.00 11.84
N LEU A 78 6.32 7.21 11.73
CA LEU A 78 5.33 7.52 10.70
C LEU A 78 5.90 7.39 9.29
N GLY A 79 7.13 7.87 9.08
CA GLY A 79 7.81 7.74 7.79
C GLY A 79 7.98 6.28 7.37
N ARG A 80 8.41 5.41 8.30
CA ARG A 80 8.51 3.96 8.07
C ARG A 80 7.15 3.33 7.74
N LEU A 81 6.12 3.72 8.49
CA LEU A 81 4.75 3.24 8.29
C LEU A 81 4.25 3.55 6.88
N LEU A 82 4.40 4.81 6.44
CA LEU A 82 4.01 5.26 5.10
C LEU A 82 4.80 4.56 4.00
N ALA A 83 6.11 4.42 4.16
CA ALA A 83 6.95 3.72 3.19
C ALA A 83 6.52 2.24 3.04
N SER A 84 6.23 1.56 4.16
CA SER A 84 5.72 0.18 4.15
C SER A 84 4.37 0.10 3.44
N ALA A 85 3.43 0.99 3.78
CA ALA A 85 2.10 1.01 3.16
C ALA A 85 2.17 1.26 1.64
N MET A 86 3.03 2.18 1.20
CA MET A 86 3.25 2.47 -0.22
C MET A 86 3.78 1.25 -0.98
N MET A 87 4.79 0.55 -0.44
CA MET A 87 5.32 -0.67 -1.05
C MET A 87 4.25 -1.77 -1.12
N SER A 88 3.53 -2.01 -0.02
CA SER A 88 2.42 -2.98 0.02
C SER A 88 1.37 -2.67 -1.05
N GLY A 89 0.95 -1.40 -1.16
CA GLY A 89 -0.03 -0.97 -2.16
C GLY A 89 0.45 -1.18 -3.60
N TYR A 90 1.72 -0.89 -3.88
CA TYR A 90 2.32 -1.15 -5.19
C TYR A 90 2.32 -2.65 -5.53
N PHE A 91 2.71 -3.51 -4.60
CA PHE A 91 2.70 -4.96 -4.81
C PHE A 91 1.29 -5.50 -5.00
N LEU A 92 0.31 -5.03 -4.23
CA LEU A 92 -1.10 -5.39 -4.38
C LEU A 92 -1.62 -5.02 -5.77
N ARG A 93 -1.32 -3.81 -6.25
CA ARG A 93 -1.71 -3.39 -7.60
C ARG A 93 -1.07 -4.25 -8.69
N GLY A 94 0.20 -4.62 -8.52
CA GLY A 94 0.88 -5.53 -9.44
C GLY A 94 0.27 -6.93 -9.46
N ALA A 95 -0.08 -7.48 -8.28
CA ALA A 95 -0.76 -8.77 -8.17
C ALA A 95 -2.14 -8.74 -8.83
N GLU A 96 -2.90 -7.68 -8.60
CA GLU A 96 -4.23 -7.46 -9.21
C GLU A 96 -4.15 -7.39 -10.74
N GLN A 97 -3.20 -6.63 -11.29
CA GLN A 97 -2.98 -6.56 -12.74
C GLN A 97 -2.64 -7.92 -13.35
N ARG A 98 -1.81 -8.71 -12.65
CA ARG A 98 -1.46 -10.06 -13.09
C ARG A 98 -2.67 -11.00 -13.06
N MET A 99 -3.48 -10.97 -12.00
CA MET A 99 -4.69 -11.77 -11.88
C MET A 99 -5.71 -11.43 -12.98
N GLU A 100 -5.91 -10.14 -13.27
CA GLU A 100 -6.81 -9.70 -14.33
C GLU A 100 -6.32 -10.17 -15.71
N MET A 101 -5.00 -10.10 -15.95
CA MET A 101 -4.39 -10.62 -17.17
C MET A 101 -4.59 -12.13 -17.30
N GLU A 102 -4.29 -12.92 -16.26
CA GLU A 102 -4.50 -14.37 -16.25
C GLU A 102 -5.97 -14.74 -16.51
N ARG A 103 -6.91 -14.00 -15.90
CA ARG A 103 -8.35 -14.17 -16.14
C ARG A 103 -8.73 -13.90 -17.60
N SER A 104 -8.17 -12.86 -18.20
CA SER A 104 -8.44 -12.52 -19.61
C SER A 104 -7.93 -13.62 -20.56
N PHE A 105 -6.80 -14.27 -20.27
CA PHE A 105 -6.30 -15.40 -21.05
C PHE A 105 -7.16 -16.64 -20.92
N VAL A 106 -7.61 -16.98 -19.71
CA VAL A 106 -8.51 -18.13 -19.48
C VAL A 106 -9.85 -17.94 -20.21
N LEU A 107 -10.38 -16.71 -20.22
CA LEU A 107 -11.60 -16.39 -20.96
C LEU A 107 -11.41 -16.47 -22.49
N ALA A 108 -10.23 -16.08 -22.99
CA ALA A 108 -9.89 -16.19 -24.40
C ALA A 108 -9.72 -17.65 -24.86
N ASP A 109 -9.16 -18.52 -24.01
CA ASP A 109 -9.00 -19.95 -24.27
C ASP A 109 -10.33 -20.74 -24.16
N ALA A 110 -11.28 -20.22 -23.36
CA ALA A 110 -12.61 -20.80 -23.20
C ALA A 110 -13.64 -20.37 -24.25
N ALA A 111 -13.26 -19.51 -25.21
CA ALA A 111 -14.13 -19.13 -26.32
C ALA A 111 -14.30 -20.32 -27.28
N PRO A 112 -15.54 -20.80 -27.54
CA PRO A 112 -15.73 -21.91 -28.46
C PRO A 112 -15.37 -21.45 -29.87
N ASP A 113 -14.63 -22.29 -30.59
CA ASP A 113 -14.42 -22.16 -32.03
C ASP A 113 -15.80 -22.10 -32.70
N HIS A 114 -16.20 -20.91 -33.11
CA HIS A 114 -17.37 -20.73 -33.96
C HIS A 114 -16.98 -21.17 -35.38
N GLU A 115 -17.20 -22.45 -35.69
CA GLU A 115 -17.37 -22.96 -37.07
C GLU A 115 -18.66 -22.41 -37.71
#